data_AF-A0A952Z7X1-F1
#
_entry.id   AF-A0A952Z7X1-F1
#
_cell.length_a   1.000
_cell.length_b   1.000
_cell.length_c   1.000
_cell.angle_alpha   90.00
_cell.angle_beta   90.00
_cell.angle_gamma   90.00
#
_symmetry.space_group_name_H-M   'P 1'
#
loop_
_entity.id
_entity.type
_entity.pdbx_description
1 polymer ?
#
loop_
_entity_poly.entity_id
_entity_poly.type
_entity_poly.pdbx_seq_one_letter_code
_entity_poly.pdbx_strand_id
1 'polypeptide(L)'
;MRRNDVIAISAAVLLAATPARAADISVTALFGGKAQIVVDGKPRMLSAGQTSPEGVKLISADSSAAVIEFQGKRRSLALGSGYKVSGVSLEPGASGKAPSVTLTADAQGHYLTLGQVNGGTVQFLVDTGATSIALPSAEARRLGINYLNGQRGYTQTANGKATAYKITLDTVKVGDITLYGVEAVVLEGDGLKIALLGMSFLNRTEMRRDGQALTLIRRF
;
A
#
# COMPACT_ATOMS: atom_id res chain seq x y z
N MET A 1 -10.18 -77.43 21.47
CA MET A 1 -11.15 -76.38 21.10
C MET A 1 -10.38 -75.09 20.86
N ARG A 2 -10.50 -74.52 19.66
CA ARG A 2 -9.72 -73.38 19.14
C ARG A 2 -10.33 -72.06 19.62
N ARG A 3 -9.52 -71.12 20.11
CA ARG A 3 -9.93 -69.73 20.40
C ARG A 3 -9.43 -68.85 19.26
N ASN A 4 -10.36 -68.26 18.52
CA ASN A 4 -10.11 -67.40 17.37
C ASN A 4 -9.69 -65.99 17.80
N ASP A 5 -8.69 -65.48 17.10
CA ASP A 5 -8.23 -64.10 17.09
C ASP A 5 -9.28 -63.16 16.50
N VAL A 6 -9.46 -61.98 17.11
CA VAL A 6 -10.18 -60.85 16.49
C VAL A 6 -9.23 -59.66 16.45
N ILE A 7 -8.65 -59.43 15.28
CA ILE A 7 -7.83 -58.27 14.93
C ILE A 7 -8.79 -57.10 14.64
N ALA A 8 -8.71 -56.03 15.43
CA ALA A 8 -9.44 -54.79 15.20
C ALA A 8 -8.73 -53.96 14.11
N ILE A 9 -9.36 -53.82 12.94
CA ILE A 9 -8.91 -52.94 11.86
C ILE A 9 -9.49 -51.55 12.12
N SER A 10 -8.65 -50.61 12.55
CA SER A 10 -9.01 -49.19 12.57
C SER A 10 -8.83 -48.59 11.17
N ALA A 11 -9.93 -48.23 10.52
CA ALA A 11 -9.94 -47.52 9.25
C ALA A 11 -9.64 -46.03 9.49
N ALA A 12 -8.43 -45.58 9.13
CA ALA A 12 -8.09 -44.16 9.11
C ALA A 12 -8.74 -43.49 7.89
N VAL A 13 -9.74 -42.64 8.13
CA VAL A 13 -10.32 -41.75 7.12
C VAL A 13 -9.30 -40.65 6.82
N LEU A 14 -8.59 -40.75 5.70
CA LEU A 14 -7.79 -39.65 5.16
C LEU A 14 -8.74 -38.57 4.60
N LEU A 15 -8.83 -37.45 5.32
CA LEU A 15 -9.46 -36.22 4.81
C LEU A 15 -8.55 -35.63 3.72
N ALA A 16 -8.88 -35.86 2.45
CA ALA A 16 -8.18 -35.25 1.33
C ALA A 16 -8.50 -33.75 1.27
N ALA A 17 -7.58 -32.90 1.73
CA ALA A 17 -7.67 -31.46 1.57
C ALA A 17 -7.42 -31.10 0.09
N THR A 18 -8.46 -30.70 -0.63
CA THR A 18 -8.34 -30.18 -2.00
C THR A 18 -7.56 -28.85 -1.98
N PRO A 19 -6.55 -28.65 -2.84
CA PRO A 19 -5.81 -27.39 -2.88
C PRO A 19 -6.74 -26.25 -3.32
N ALA A 20 -6.88 -25.23 -2.47
CA ALA A 20 -7.63 -24.04 -2.79
C ALA A 20 -6.93 -23.28 -3.93
N ARG A 21 -7.57 -23.19 -5.10
CA ARG A 21 -7.06 -22.34 -6.20
C ARG A 21 -7.21 -20.87 -5.83
N ALA A 22 -6.11 -20.14 -5.90
CA ALA A 22 -6.12 -18.69 -5.90
C ALA A 22 -6.53 -18.20 -7.30
N ALA A 23 -7.66 -17.50 -7.40
CA ALA A 23 -8.05 -16.82 -8.63
C ALA A 23 -7.40 -15.43 -8.66
N ASP A 24 -6.80 -15.05 -9.78
CA ASP A 24 -6.24 -13.71 -9.97
C ASP A 24 -7.34 -12.73 -10.36
N ILE A 25 -7.62 -11.72 -9.51
CA ILE A 25 -8.77 -10.81 -9.69
C ILE A 25 -8.29 -9.36 -9.65
N SER A 26 -8.49 -8.62 -10.74
CA SER A 26 -8.17 -7.18 -10.81
C SER A 26 -9.34 -6.37 -11.39
N VAL A 27 -9.38 -5.07 -11.11
CA VAL A 27 -10.38 -4.13 -11.67
C VAL A 27 -9.72 -3.27 -12.73
N THR A 28 -10.24 -3.32 -13.94
CA THR A 28 -9.73 -2.57 -15.10
C THR A 28 -10.56 -1.32 -15.41
N ALA A 29 -11.85 -1.33 -15.08
CA ALA A 29 -12.73 -0.16 -15.24
C ALA A 29 -13.82 -0.12 -14.17
N LEU A 30 -14.21 1.08 -13.73
CA LEU A 30 -15.35 1.31 -12.84
C LEU A 30 -16.31 2.30 -13.48
N PHE A 31 -17.58 2.00 -13.34
CA PHE A 31 -18.70 2.84 -13.75
C PHE A 31 -19.68 2.88 -12.56
N GLY A 32 -20.50 3.92 -12.43
CA GLY A 32 -21.47 3.98 -11.33
C GLY A 32 -22.34 2.71 -11.28
N GLY A 33 -22.11 1.84 -10.30
CA GLY A 33 -22.80 0.55 -10.13
C GLY A 33 -22.32 -0.61 -11.00
N LYS A 34 -21.27 -0.47 -11.83
CA LYS A 34 -20.69 -1.55 -12.65
C LYS A 34 -19.18 -1.58 -12.57
N ALA A 35 -18.58 -2.76 -12.68
CA ALA A 35 -17.14 -2.92 -12.72
C ALA A 35 -16.73 -3.88 -13.84
N GLN A 36 -15.68 -3.53 -14.58
CA GLN A 36 -14.96 -4.47 -15.40
C GLN A 36 -13.83 -5.06 -14.56
N ILE A 37 -13.96 -6.36 -14.28
CA ILE A 37 -12.97 -7.14 -13.54
C ILE A 37 -12.29 -8.13 -14.49
N VAL A 38 -11.05 -8.49 -14.22
CA VAL A 38 -10.35 -9.58 -14.89
C VAL A 38 -10.18 -10.69 -13.89
N VAL A 39 -10.72 -11.88 -14.18
CA VAL A 39 -10.60 -13.08 -13.35
C VAL A 39 -9.83 -14.14 -14.14
N ASP A 40 -8.69 -14.59 -13.61
CA ASP A 40 -7.78 -15.54 -14.27
C ASP A 40 -7.45 -15.14 -15.73
N GLY A 41 -7.21 -13.84 -15.95
CA GLY A 41 -6.90 -13.25 -17.25
C GLY A 41 -8.11 -13.03 -18.17
N LYS A 42 -9.33 -13.42 -17.77
CA LYS A 42 -10.53 -13.23 -18.57
C LYS A 42 -11.33 -12.00 -18.10
N PRO A 43 -11.55 -10.99 -18.96
CA PRO A 43 -12.37 -9.84 -18.59
C PRO A 43 -13.85 -10.24 -18.41
N ARG A 44 -14.48 -9.65 -17.40
CA ARG A 44 -15.87 -9.81 -17.00
C ARG A 44 -16.44 -8.44 -16.64
N MET A 45 -17.55 -8.07 -17.25
CA MET A 45 -18.33 -6.91 -16.81
C MET A 45 -19.39 -7.40 -15.82
N LEU A 46 -19.42 -6.83 -14.62
CA LEU A 46 -20.43 -7.14 -13.61
C LEU A 46 -21.19 -5.87 -13.21
N SER A 47 -22.49 -6.01 -12.98
CA SER A 47 -23.31 -5.01 -12.28
C SER A 47 -23.41 -5.38 -10.79
N ALA A 48 -23.63 -4.40 -9.92
CA ALA A 48 -23.80 -4.66 -8.49
C ALA A 48 -24.91 -5.71 -8.25
N GLY A 49 -24.60 -6.74 -7.48
CA GLY A 49 -25.43 -7.93 -7.24
C GLY A 49 -25.13 -9.14 -8.14
N GLN A 50 -24.42 -8.96 -9.27
CA GLN A 50 -24.16 -10.02 -10.25
C GLN A 50 -22.93 -10.86 -9.89
N THR A 51 -23.01 -12.17 -10.13
CA THR A 51 -21.92 -13.13 -9.92
C THR A 51 -21.34 -13.62 -11.25
N SER A 52 -20.01 -13.68 -11.35
CA SER A 52 -19.30 -14.23 -12.50
C SER A 52 -19.29 -15.77 -12.49
N PRO A 53 -19.07 -16.44 -13.63
CA PRO A 53 -18.93 -17.90 -13.69
C PRO A 53 -17.79 -18.44 -12.81
N GLU A 54 -16.77 -17.63 -12.58
CA GLU A 54 -15.62 -17.94 -11.73
C GLU A 54 -15.95 -17.81 -10.23
N GLY A 55 -17.15 -17.35 -9.86
CA GLY A 55 -17.62 -17.25 -8.48
C GLY A 55 -17.37 -15.89 -7.81
N VAL A 56 -17.03 -14.86 -8.58
CA VAL A 56 -16.83 -13.49 -8.06
C VAL A 56 -18.14 -12.72 -8.16
N LYS A 57 -18.70 -12.28 -7.03
CA LYS A 57 -19.90 -11.44 -6.97
C LYS A 57 -19.53 -9.98 -6.81
N LEU A 58 -20.09 -9.08 -7.62
CA LEU A 58 -19.96 -7.64 -7.38
C LEU A 58 -20.99 -7.23 -6.32
N ILE A 59 -20.55 -6.60 -5.23
CA ILE A 59 -21.43 -6.06 -4.17
C ILE A 59 -21.77 -4.60 -4.47
N SER A 60 -20.77 -3.79 -4.75
CA SER A 60 -20.93 -2.37 -5.11
C SER A 60 -19.77 -1.89 -5.99
N ALA A 61 -19.98 -0.81 -6.74
CA ALA A 61 -18.95 -0.15 -7.51
C ALA A 61 -19.24 1.36 -7.58
N ASP A 62 -18.25 2.17 -7.21
CA ASP A 62 -18.25 3.63 -7.37
C ASP A 62 -17.10 4.07 -8.30
N SER A 63 -16.87 5.38 -8.43
CA SER A 63 -15.82 5.92 -9.31
C SER A 63 -14.39 5.63 -8.84
N SER A 64 -14.20 5.13 -7.62
CA SER A 64 -12.92 4.92 -6.95
C SER A 64 -12.61 3.45 -6.67
N ALA A 65 -13.61 2.65 -6.31
CA ALA A 65 -13.45 1.23 -5.97
C ALA A 65 -14.67 0.35 -6.32
N ALA A 66 -14.43 -0.95 -6.45
CA ALA A 66 -15.44 -2.00 -6.48
C ALA A 66 -15.30 -2.93 -5.27
N VAL A 67 -16.41 -3.18 -4.57
CA VAL A 67 -16.48 -4.22 -3.55
C VAL A 67 -16.97 -5.51 -4.21
N ILE A 68 -16.15 -6.55 -4.20
CA ILE A 68 -16.47 -7.89 -4.69
C ILE A 68 -16.56 -8.89 -3.55
N GLU A 69 -17.21 -10.03 -3.75
CA GLU A 69 -17.23 -11.18 -2.84
C GLU A 69 -16.77 -12.42 -3.60
N PHE A 70 -15.77 -13.12 -3.05
CA PHE A 70 -15.21 -14.34 -3.64
C PHE A 70 -14.90 -15.34 -2.53
N GLN A 71 -15.35 -16.58 -2.67
CA GLN A 71 -15.24 -17.63 -1.63
C GLN A 71 -15.77 -17.16 -0.25
N GLY A 72 -16.91 -16.47 -0.24
CA GLY A 72 -17.54 -15.93 0.98
C GLY A 72 -16.80 -14.74 1.59
N LYS A 73 -15.78 -14.19 0.91
CA LYS A 73 -15.01 -13.04 1.41
C LYS A 73 -15.20 -11.83 0.52
N ARG A 74 -15.76 -10.76 1.09
CA ARG A 74 -15.81 -9.42 0.50
C ARG A 74 -14.43 -8.76 0.39
N ARG A 75 -14.17 -7.96 -0.64
CA ARG A 75 -12.90 -7.27 -0.89
C ARG A 75 -13.16 -5.99 -1.67
N SER A 76 -12.53 -4.89 -1.28
CA SER A 76 -12.56 -3.64 -2.05
C SER A 76 -11.35 -3.57 -2.99
N LEU A 77 -11.58 -3.26 -4.26
CA LEU A 77 -10.59 -3.18 -5.32
C LEU A 77 -10.64 -1.79 -5.97
N ALA A 78 -9.56 -1.02 -5.84
CA ALA A 78 -9.46 0.32 -6.43
C ALA A 78 -9.10 0.28 -7.93
N LEU A 79 -9.56 1.28 -8.68
CA LEU A 79 -9.25 1.43 -10.11
C LEU A 79 -7.73 1.53 -10.35
N GLY A 80 -7.19 0.74 -11.28
CA GLY A 80 -5.76 0.80 -11.66
C GLY A 80 -4.79 0.09 -10.70
N SER A 81 -5.29 -0.48 -9.59
CA SER A 81 -4.48 -1.33 -8.72
C SER A 81 -4.61 -2.78 -9.17
N GLY A 82 -3.70 -3.23 -10.04
CA GLY A 82 -3.52 -4.64 -10.38
C GLY A 82 -3.08 -5.44 -9.16
N TYR A 83 -4.01 -5.73 -8.25
CA TYR A 83 -3.77 -6.57 -7.07
C TYR A 83 -3.76 -8.04 -7.49
N LYS A 84 -2.58 -8.67 -7.41
CA LYS A 84 -2.48 -10.13 -7.38
C LYS A 84 -3.17 -10.62 -6.11
N VAL A 85 -4.23 -11.41 -6.27
CA VAL A 85 -4.94 -12.02 -5.15
C VAL A 85 -4.17 -13.24 -4.64
N SER A 86 -3.26 -13.01 -3.70
CA SER A 86 -2.79 -14.01 -2.75
C SER A 86 -3.13 -13.55 -1.33
N GLY A 87 -4.11 -14.20 -0.70
CA GLY A 87 -4.34 -14.13 0.74
C GLY A 87 -4.91 -12.82 1.31
N VAL A 88 -6.25 -12.76 1.34
CA VAL A 88 -7.12 -12.16 2.38
C VAL A 88 -6.72 -10.81 2.99
N SER A 89 -7.62 -9.82 2.89
CA SER A 89 -8.07 -8.98 4.01
C SER A 89 -9.44 -8.38 3.73
N LEU A 90 -10.30 -8.43 4.74
CA LEU A 90 -11.72 -8.09 4.79
C LEU A 90 -11.89 -7.07 5.93
N GLU A 91 -12.39 -5.88 5.59
CA GLU A 91 -13.32 -5.04 6.36
C GLU A 91 -12.96 -4.49 7.78
N PRO A 92 -13.63 -3.40 8.21
CA PRO A 92 -13.15 -2.49 9.25
C PRO A 92 -13.45 -3.02 10.66
N GLY A 93 -12.42 -3.03 11.50
CA GLY A 93 -12.46 -3.53 12.87
C GLY A 93 -11.46 -4.66 13.07
N ALA A 94 -10.23 -4.29 13.43
CA ALA A 94 -9.18 -5.17 13.94
C ALA A 94 -8.91 -6.46 13.14
N SER A 95 -8.21 -6.33 12.01
CA SER A 95 -7.32 -7.40 11.51
C SER A 95 -5.88 -6.99 11.80
N GLY A 96 -5.11 -7.85 12.49
CA GLY A 96 -3.71 -7.63 12.87
C GLY A 96 -2.70 -7.55 11.72
N LYS A 97 -3.06 -7.00 10.56
CA LYS A 97 -2.11 -6.57 9.53
C LYS A 97 -1.77 -5.11 9.76
N ALA A 98 -0.48 -4.83 9.91
CA ALA A 98 0.00 -3.47 10.07
C ALA A 98 -0.33 -2.63 8.82
N PRO A 99 -0.66 -1.33 8.99
CA PRO A 99 -0.93 -0.42 7.87
C PRO A 99 0.17 -0.49 6.80
N SER A 100 -0.20 -0.51 5.52
CA SER A 100 0.78 -0.72 4.44
C SER A 100 0.45 0.06 3.19
N VAL A 101 1.44 0.19 2.30
CA VAL A 101 1.26 0.72 0.95
C VAL A 101 2.19 -0.02 -0.01
N THR A 102 1.70 -0.38 -1.20
CA THR A 102 2.52 -0.95 -2.27
C THR A 102 2.67 0.08 -3.39
N LEU A 103 3.91 0.37 -3.74
CA LEU A 103 4.33 1.30 -4.77
C LEU A 103 4.91 0.52 -5.95
N THR A 104 4.65 0.99 -7.16
CA THR A 104 5.26 0.43 -8.38
C THR A 104 6.32 1.41 -8.87
N ALA A 105 7.48 0.89 -9.25
CA ALA A 105 8.55 1.69 -9.82
C ALA A 105 8.13 2.29 -11.18
N ASP A 106 8.58 3.50 -11.47
CA ASP A 106 8.49 4.11 -12.80
C ASP A 106 9.48 3.44 -13.79
N ALA A 107 9.50 3.95 -15.03
CA ALA A 107 10.38 3.41 -16.07
C ALA A 107 11.88 3.56 -15.74
N GLN A 108 12.22 4.48 -14.85
CA GLN A 108 13.56 4.77 -14.38
C GLN A 108 13.91 3.99 -13.10
N GLY A 109 12.97 3.21 -12.56
CA GLY A 109 13.16 2.42 -11.34
C GLY A 109 12.90 3.19 -10.04
N HIS A 110 12.38 4.41 -10.11
CA HIS A 110 12.06 5.23 -8.95
C HIS A 110 10.66 4.94 -8.42
N TYR A 111 10.47 5.11 -7.12
CA TYR A 111 9.16 4.99 -6.49
C TYR A 111 8.61 6.37 -6.16
N LEU A 112 7.57 6.77 -6.88
CA LEU A 112 6.82 8.00 -6.64
C LEU A 112 5.52 7.66 -5.92
N THR A 113 5.12 8.52 -4.99
CA THR A 113 3.87 8.34 -4.26
C THR A 113 3.25 9.67 -3.86
N LEU A 114 1.92 9.71 -3.79
CA LEU A 114 1.21 10.81 -3.15
C LEU A 114 1.10 10.51 -1.66
N GLY A 115 1.42 11.52 -0.86
CA GLY A 115 1.24 11.51 0.57
C GLY A 115 0.59 12.79 1.06
N GLN A 116 0.49 12.92 2.37
CA GLN A 116 0.05 14.14 3.04
C GLN A 116 1.06 14.51 4.12
N VAL A 117 1.35 15.80 4.24
CA VAL A 117 2.11 16.40 5.33
C VAL A 117 1.21 17.43 5.99
N ASN A 118 0.94 17.28 7.29
CA ASN A 118 0.06 18.16 8.04
C ASN A 118 -1.30 18.39 7.34
N GLY A 119 -1.83 17.34 6.72
CA GLY A 119 -3.09 17.35 5.96
C GLY A 119 -3.00 17.87 4.51
N GLY A 120 -1.90 18.52 4.12
CA GLY A 120 -1.69 18.99 2.75
C GLY A 120 -1.06 17.91 1.86
N THR A 121 -1.59 17.72 0.65
CA THR A 121 -1.09 16.72 -0.32
C THR A 121 0.31 17.05 -0.80
N VAL A 122 1.21 16.07 -0.86
CA VAL A 122 2.60 16.21 -1.34
C VAL A 122 2.95 15.01 -2.22
N GLN A 123 3.70 15.23 -3.30
CA GLN A 123 4.31 14.13 -4.06
C GLN A 123 5.71 13.83 -3.51
N PHE A 124 5.95 12.58 -3.16
CA PHE A 124 7.22 12.09 -2.67
C PHE A 124 7.92 11.19 -3.68
N LEU A 125 9.24 11.34 -3.75
CA LEU A 125 10.16 10.32 -4.24
C LEU A 125 10.69 9.54 -3.04
N VAL A 126 10.58 8.20 -3.06
CA VAL A 126 11.19 7.36 -2.02
C VAL A 126 12.71 7.39 -2.17
N ASP A 127 13.41 7.80 -1.11
CA ASP A 127 14.86 7.92 -1.11
C ASP A 127 15.46 7.35 0.18
N THR A 128 16.03 6.15 0.08
CA THR A 128 16.72 5.49 1.20
C THR A 128 18.07 6.14 1.54
N GLY A 129 18.60 7.02 0.68
CA GLY A 129 19.81 7.79 0.92
C GLY A 129 19.56 9.05 1.75
N ALA A 130 18.32 9.53 1.84
CA ALA A 130 17.97 10.69 2.64
C ALA A 130 17.78 10.32 4.12
N THR A 131 18.53 10.94 5.02
CA THR A 131 18.44 10.67 6.48
C THR A 131 17.06 11.01 7.06
N SER A 132 16.44 12.08 6.59
CA SER A 132 15.11 12.52 7.00
C SER A 132 14.25 12.82 5.78
N ILE A 133 12.94 12.99 5.97
CA ILE A 133 12.09 13.62 4.95
C ILE A 133 12.73 14.96 4.55
N ALA A 134 12.81 15.23 3.26
CA ALA A 134 13.32 16.49 2.73
C ALA A 134 12.21 17.19 1.92
N LEU A 135 11.89 18.43 2.28
CA LEU A 135 10.91 19.25 1.59
C LEU A 135 11.60 20.43 0.89
N PRO A 136 11.25 20.74 -0.37
CA PRO A 136 11.56 22.03 -0.96
C PRO A 136 10.90 23.16 -0.16
N SER A 137 11.60 24.27 0.04
CA SER A 137 11.04 25.46 0.72
C SER A 137 9.73 25.95 0.08
N ALA A 138 9.62 25.89 -1.25
CA ALA A 138 8.39 26.24 -1.96
C ALA A 138 7.20 25.36 -1.54
N GLU A 139 7.44 24.05 -1.37
CA GLU A 139 6.42 23.09 -0.95
C GLU A 139 6.05 23.31 0.52
N ALA A 140 7.03 23.54 1.40
CA ALA A 140 6.76 23.87 2.80
C ALA A 140 5.90 25.15 2.94
N ARG A 141 6.19 26.19 2.16
CA ARG A 141 5.37 27.42 2.11
C ARG A 141 3.97 27.14 1.61
N ARG A 142 3.81 26.36 0.53
CA ARG A 142 2.52 25.98 -0.04
C ARG A 142 1.64 25.23 0.97
N LEU A 143 2.25 24.42 1.82
CA LEU A 143 1.59 23.66 2.89
C LEU A 143 1.34 24.50 4.16
N GLY A 144 1.77 25.76 4.20
CA GLY A 144 1.63 26.61 5.39
C GLY A 144 2.56 26.23 6.54
N ILE A 145 3.63 25.48 6.29
CA ILE A 145 4.59 25.06 7.31
C ILE A 145 5.51 26.23 7.64
N ASN A 146 5.48 26.72 8.88
CA ASN A 146 6.39 27.77 9.34
C ASN A 146 7.77 27.19 9.73
N TYR A 147 8.54 26.77 8.72
CA TYR A 147 9.82 26.10 8.94
C TYR A 147 10.96 27.02 9.37
N LEU A 148 10.81 28.34 9.23
CA LEU A 148 11.84 29.32 9.63
C LEU A 148 12.06 29.36 11.14
N ASN A 149 11.09 28.90 11.92
CA ASN A 149 11.22 28.70 13.37
C ASN A 149 12.01 27.42 13.74
N GLY A 150 12.34 26.58 12.74
CA GLY A 150 13.12 25.37 12.93
C GLY A 150 14.61 25.64 13.16
N GLN A 151 15.36 24.58 13.48
CA GLN A 151 16.80 24.69 13.68
C GLN A 151 17.49 24.89 12.32
N ARG A 152 18.06 26.07 12.11
CA ARG A 152 18.85 26.37 10.92
C ARG A 152 20.15 25.57 10.89
N GLY A 153 20.49 25.07 9.72
CA GLY A 153 21.73 24.35 9.42
C GLY A 153 22.07 24.44 7.94
N TYR A 154 23.00 23.59 7.53
CA TYR A 154 23.45 23.50 6.15
C TYR A 154 23.56 22.03 5.74
N THR A 155 23.25 21.74 4.49
CA THR A 155 23.44 20.42 3.89
C THR A 155 24.26 20.51 2.62
N GLN A 156 25.09 19.52 2.36
CA GLN A 156 25.84 19.40 1.13
C GLN A 156 24.95 18.71 0.10
N THR A 157 24.62 19.42 -0.98
CA THR A 157 23.87 18.87 -2.11
C THR A 157 24.78 18.76 -3.33
N ALA A 158 24.29 18.11 -4.38
CA ALA A 158 24.97 18.08 -5.68
C ALA A 158 25.23 19.49 -6.24
N ASN A 159 24.39 20.47 -5.89
CA ASN A 159 24.53 21.87 -6.31
C ASN A 159 25.33 22.74 -5.32
N GLY A 160 26.03 22.11 -4.36
CA GLY A 160 26.78 22.80 -3.32
C GLY A 160 26.02 22.91 -1.99
N LYS A 161 26.48 23.81 -1.13
CA LYS A 161 25.94 23.99 0.23
C LYS A 161 24.58 24.68 0.18
N ALA A 162 23.54 23.99 0.66
CA ALA A 162 22.19 24.53 0.77
C ALA A 162 21.87 24.90 2.23
N THR A 163 21.14 26.00 2.43
CA THR A 163 20.57 26.32 3.74
C THR A 163 19.42 25.36 4.01
N ALA A 164 19.37 24.82 5.22
CA ALA A 164 18.40 23.83 5.63
C ALA A 164 17.79 24.21 6.98
N TYR A 165 16.52 23.89 7.20
CA TYR A 165 15.86 24.05 8.49
C TYR A 165 15.32 22.70 8.94
N LYS A 166 15.79 22.22 10.09
CA LYS A 166 15.27 21.00 10.71
C LYS A 166 13.98 21.33 11.43
N ILE A 167 12.96 20.54 11.16
CA ILE A 167 11.62 20.67 11.72
C ILE A 167 11.07 19.28 12.08
N THR A 168 9.98 19.29 12.84
CA THR A 168 9.18 18.10 13.08
C THR A 168 7.83 18.31 12.42
N LEU A 169 7.43 17.37 11.58
CA LEU A 169 6.11 17.34 10.95
C LEU A 169 5.13 16.68 11.92
N ASP A 170 3.97 17.29 12.11
CA ASP A 170 2.96 16.77 13.04
C ASP A 170 2.41 15.43 12.55
N THR A 171 2.10 15.36 11.25
CA THR A 171 1.59 14.17 10.59
C THR A 171 2.19 13.99 9.21
N VAL A 172 2.55 12.74 8.89
CA VAL A 172 2.92 12.32 7.54
C VAL A 172 2.14 11.06 7.20
N LYS A 173 1.41 11.08 6.09
CA LYS A 173 0.61 9.96 5.60
C LYS A 173 1.06 9.53 4.21
N VAL A 174 1.23 8.21 4.02
CA VAL A 174 1.49 7.59 2.71
C VAL A 174 0.66 6.31 2.63
N GLY A 175 -0.29 6.25 1.69
CA GLY A 175 -1.32 5.19 1.68
C GLY A 175 -2.04 5.10 3.03
N ASP A 176 -2.06 3.91 3.63
CA ASP A 176 -2.69 3.68 4.94
C ASP A 176 -1.75 4.00 6.12
N ILE A 177 -0.46 4.25 5.85
CA ILE A 177 0.54 4.52 6.89
C ILE A 177 0.44 5.98 7.30
N THR A 178 0.04 6.23 8.55
CA THR A 178 0.11 7.56 9.17
C THR A 178 1.13 7.52 10.31
N LEU A 179 2.10 8.43 10.27
CA LEU A 179 3.11 8.62 11.30
C LEU A 179 2.99 10.03 11.88
N TYR A 180 3.32 10.15 13.16
CA TYR A 180 3.27 11.40 13.91
C TYR A 180 4.68 11.80 14.34
N GLY A 181 4.93 13.11 14.49
CA GLY A 181 6.20 13.63 14.97
C GLY A 181 7.37 13.13 14.12
N VAL A 182 7.31 13.37 12.82
CA VAL A 182 8.31 12.86 11.86
C VAL A 182 9.34 13.95 11.60
N GLU A 183 10.61 13.64 11.84
CA GLU A 183 11.70 14.57 11.55
C GLU A 183 11.78 14.86 10.06
N ALA A 184 11.93 16.13 9.70
CA ALA A 184 12.12 16.56 8.35
C ALA A 184 13.11 17.72 8.27
N VAL A 185 13.58 17.98 7.06
CA VAL A 185 14.40 19.13 6.73
C VAL A 185 13.76 19.88 5.57
N VAL A 186 13.70 21.20 5.68
CA VAL A 186 13.29 22.08 4.58
C VAL A 186 14.54 22.68 3.96
N LEU A 187 14.73 22.48 2.66
CA LEU A 187 15.85 23.02 1.91
C LEU A 187 15.44 24.33 1.21
N GLU A 188 16.20 25.38 1.48
CA GLU A 188 16.06 26.66 0.77
C GLU A 188 16.65 26.60 -0.64
N GLY A 189 16.10 27.44 -1.51
CA GLY A 189 16.51 27.53 -2.91
C GLY A 189 15.97 26.40 -3.78
N ASP A 190 16.62 26.22 -4.93
CA ASP A 190 16.11 25.42 -6.05
C ASP A 190 16.76 24.05 -6.20
N GLY A 191 17.63 23.67 -5.26
CA GLY A 191 18.42 22.44 -5.33
C GLY A 191 17.62 21.16 -5.17
N LEU A 192 16.45 21.22 -4.52
CA LEU A 192 15.53 20.11 -4.36
C LEU A 192 14.21 20.43 -5.09
N LYS A 193 13.83 19.60 -6.07
CA LYS A 193 12.64 19.82 -6.90
C LYS A 193 11.41 19.07 -6.44
N ILE A 194 11.60 17.91 -5.83
CA ILE A 194 10.53 17.02 -5.34
C ILE A 194 10.81 16.68 -3.88
N ALA A 195 9.77 16.49 -3.08
CA ALA A 195 9.94 16.04 -1.71
C ALA A 195 10.51 14.61 -1.67
N LEU A 196 11.39 14.34 -0.72
CA LEU A 196 11.98 13.02 -0.52
C LEU A 196 11.36 12.36 0.70
N LEU A 197 10.88 11.13 0.55
CA LEU A 197 10.46 10.28 1.66
C LEU A 197 11.68 9.54 2.18
N GLY A 198 12.35 10.15 3.17
CA GLY A 198 13.60 9.66 3.73
C GLY A 198 13.44 8.72 4.93
N MET A 199 14.58 8.37 5.51
CA MET A 199 14.70 7.34 6.55
C MET A 199 13.98 7.66 7.86
N SER A 200 13.72 8.93 8.18
CA SER A 200 12.87 9.30 9.34
C SER A 200 11.43 8.78 9.24
N PHE A 201 10.94 8.54 8.02
CA PHE A 201 9.70 7.80 7.75
C PHE A 201 9.98 6.31 7.54
N LEU A 202 10.90 5.99 6.63
CA LEU A 202 11.10 4.61 6.15
C LEU A 202 11.56 3.64 7.25
N ASN A 203 12.33 4.09 8.25
CA ASN A 203 12.74 3.25 9.38
C ASN A 203 11.59 2.81 10.27
N ARG A 204 10.46 3.53 10.23
CA ARG A 204 9.22 3.14 10.91
C ARG A 204 8.37 2.22 10.03
N THR A 205 8.96 1.64 8.99
CA THR A 205 8.33 0.67 8.10
C THR A 205 9.24 -0.53 7.88
N GLU A 206 8.65 -1.69 7.61
CA GLU A 206 9.31 -2.80 6.94
C GLU A 206 9.19 -2.57 5.44
N MET A 207 10.31 -2.69 4.73
CA MET A 207 10.36 -2.54 3.29
C MET A 207 10.52 -3.92 2.65
N ARG A 208 9.58 -4.28 1.76
CA ARG A 208 9.61 -5.53 1.01
C ARG A 208 9.59 -5.24 -0.48
N ARG A 209 10.61 -5.71 -1.20
CA ARG A 209 10.72 -5.52 -2.65
C ARG A 209 10.48 -6.83 -3.37
N ASP A 210 9.62 -6.82 -4.38
CA ASP A 210 9.34 -7.94 -5.28
C ASP A 210 9.25 -7.43 -6.71
N GLY A 211 10.30 -7.66 -7.50
CA GLY A 211 10.47 -7.06 -8.82
C GLY A 211 10.37 -5.53 -8.77
N GLN A 212 9.39 -4.99 -9.50
CA GLN A 212 9.10 -3.55 -9.54
C GLN A 212 8.20 -3.06 -8.38
N ALA A 213 7.68 -3.95 -7.54
CA ALA A 213 6.86 -3.56 -6.40
C ALA A 213 7.71 -3.31 -5.15
N LEU A 214 7.42 -2.20 -4.45
CA LEU A 214 7.92 -1.89 -3.12
C LEU A 214 6.74 -1.79 -2.16
N THR A 215 6.67 -2.68 -1.18
CA THR A 215 5.67 -2.62 -0.12
C THR A 215 6.30 -2.07 1.14
N LEU A 216 5.72 -0.99 1.65
CA LEU A 216 6.02 -0.42 2.97
C LEU A 216 4.95 -0.91 3.94
N ILE A 217 5.35 -1.41 5.10
CA ILE A 217 4.45 -1.89 6.15
C ILE A 217 4.83 -1.20 7.45
N ARG A 218 3.93 -0.46 8.09
CA ARG A 218 4.22 0.28 9.32
C ARG A 218 4.72 -0.65 10.43
N ARG A 219 5.80 -0.23 11.09
CA ARG A 219 6.33 -0.86 12.30
C ARG A 219 5.97 0.03 13.48
N PHE A 220 4.98 -0.40 14.25
CA PHE A 220 4.48 0.23 15.49
C PHE A 220 3.81 1.60 15.30
#